data_AF-A0A945SDU4-F1
#
_entry.id   AF-A0A945SDU4-F1
#
_cell.length_a   1.000
_cell.length_b   1.000
_cell.length_c   1.000
_cell.angle_alpha   90.00
_cell.angle_beta   90.00
_cell.angle_gamma   90.00
#
_symmetry.space_group_name_H-M   'P 1'
#
loop_
_entity.id
_entity.type
_entity.pdbx_description
1 polymer ?
#
loop_
_entity_poly.entity_id
_entity_poly.type
_entity_poly.pdbx_seq_one_letter_code
_entity_poly.pdbx_strand_id
1 'polypeptide(L)'
;MKVFFDNAATTPMAPEVIDVMTDIMKNHYGNPSSQHSFGRATRSIIETSRKKIADFLNTSPGNIFFTSGGTEADNMAIKCGIKDHNITHAITSKLSHHAVLHPLEELEKSGVIKLSYVEVNEKGQVSLSN
;
A
#
# COMPACT_ATOMS: atom_id res chain seq x y z
N MET A 1 -35.38 0.33 3.61
CA MET A 1 -34.20 -0.56 3.52
C MET A 1 -33.00 0.29 3.14
N LYS A 2 -31.89 0.20 3.86
CA LYS A 2 -30.62 0.82 3.44
C LYS A 2 -29.81 -0.24 2.70
N VAL A 3 -29.33 0.08 1.52
CA VAL A 3 -28.52 -0.81 0.69
C VAL A 3 -27.23 -0.08 0.34
N PHE A 4 -26.09 -0.74 0.54
CA PHE A 4 -24.77 -0.16 0.30
C PHE A 4 -24.16 -0.80 -0.94
N PHE A 5 -24.05 -0.03 -2.03
CA PHE A 5 -23.48 -0.46 -3.31
C PHE A 5 -22.23 0.34 -3.68
N ASP A 6 -21.38 0.64 -2.69
CA ASP A 6 -20.14 1.42 -2.87
C ASP A 6 -18.92 0.73 -2.23
N ASN A 7 -18.83 -0.60 -2.39
CA ASN A 7 -17.73 -1.39 -1.83
C ASN A 7 -16.37 -1.10 -2.47
N ALA A 8 -16.35 -0.47 -3.65
CA ALA A 8 -15.13 -0.02 -4.29
C ALA A 8 -14.48 1.15 -3.53
N ALA A 9 -15.26 1.98 -2.82
CA ALA A 9 -14.73 3.05 -1.98
C ALA A 9 -14.26 2.55 -0.61
N THR A 10 -15.03 1.67 0.04
CA THR A 10 -14.66 1.02 1.31
C THR A 10 -15.58 -0.16 1.63
N THR A 11 -15.18 -1.03 2.56
CA THR A 11 -15.96 -2.21 2.97
C THR A 11 -16.21 -2.22 4.48
N PRO A 12 -17.36 -2.76 4.94
CA PRO A 12 -17.53 -3.04 6.37
C PRO A 12 -16.48 -4.04 6.83
N MET A 13 -15.92 -3.81 8.03
CA MET A 13 -14.99 -4.74 8.65
C MET A 13 -15.70 -6.04 9.02
N ALA A 14 -15.09 -7.19 8.74
CA ALA A 14 -15.64 -8.47 9.15
C ALA A 14 -15.69 -8.58 10.69
N PRO A 15 -16.74 -9.16 11.30
CA PRO A 15 -16.88 -9.23 12.76
C PRO A 15 -15.66 -9.82 13.47
N GLU A 16 -15.09 -10.88 12.91
CA GLU A 16 -13.90 -11.54 13.46
C GLU A 16 -12.66 -10.64 13.48
N VAL A 17 -12.56 -9.68 12.55
CA VAL A 17 -11.46 -8.70 12.55
C VAL A 17 -11.71 -7.65 13.63
N ILE A 18 -12.95 -7.24 13.85
CA ILE A 18 -13.32 -6.31 14.94
C ILE A 18 -12.97 -6.92 16.29
N ASP A 19 -13.28 -8.20 16.50
CA ASP A 19 -12.98 -8.91 17.74
C ASP A 19 -11.48 -8.97 18.02
N VAL A 20 -10.67 -9.37 17.02
CA VAL A 20 -9.21 -9.41 17.14
C VAL A 20 -8.64 -8.02 17.41
N MET A 21 -9.06 -7.00 16.66
CA MET A 21 -8.55 -5.65 16.85
C MET A 21 -8.91 -5.10 18.24
N THR A 22 -10.11 -5.41 18.74
CA THR A 22 -10.55 -5.02 20.09
C THR A 22 -9.72 -5.70 21.17
N ASP A 23 -9.41 -6.99 21.02
CA ASP A 23 -8.52 -7.72 21.92
C ASP A 23 -7.11 -7.13 21.92
N ILE A 24 -6.54 -6.86 20.74
CA ILE A 24 -5.23 -6.21 20.61
C ILE A 24 -5.21 -4.86 21.33
N MET A 25 -6.23 -4.03 21.14
CA MET A 25 -6.33 -2.72 21.80
C MET A 25 -6.41 -2.83 23.32
N LYS A 26 -7.09 -3.85 23.86
CA LYS A 26 -7.25 -4.05 25.31
C LYS A 26 -6.00 -4.67 25.95
N ASN A 27 -5.41 -5.65 25.30
CA ASN A 27 -4.46 -6.58 25.93
C ASN A 27 -3.02 -6.48 25.38
N HIS A 28 -2.80 -5.84 24.22
CA HIS A 28 -1.50 -5.81 23.52
C HIS A 28 -1.02 -4.39 23.17
N TYR A 29 -1.17 -3.45 24.12
CA TYR A 29 -0.80 -2.03 23.96
C TYR A 29 0.71 -1.71 24.08
N GLY A 30 1.56 -2.73 24.23
CA GLY A 30 3.01 -2.54 24.36
C GLY A 30 3.64 -1.97 23.10
N ASN A 31 4.60 -1.05 23.23
CA ASN A 31 5.38 -0.56 22.08
C ASN A 31 6.24 -1.71 21.51
N PRO A 32 6.07 -2.10 20.24
CA PRO A 32 6.80 -3.24 19.63
C PRO A 32 8.31 -3.01 19.52
N SER A 33 8.79 -1.77 19.65
CA SER A 33 10.23 -1.44 19.70
C SER A 33 10.85 -1.68 21.08
N SER A 34 10.04 -1.86 22.12
CA SER A 34 10.52 -2.08 23.48
C SER A 34 11.04 -3.50 23.69
N GLN A 35 12.14 -3.63 24.44
CA GLN A 35 12.73 -4.93 24.73
C GLN A 35 12.01 -5.70 25.86
N HIS A 36 11.18 -5.05 26.68
CA HIS A 36 10.47 -5.72 27.78
C HIS A 36 9.36 -6.66 27.29
N SER A 37 8.80 -7.47 28.19
CA SER A 37 7.81 -8.52 27.88
C SER A 37 6.64 -8.03 27.03
N PHE A 38 6.00 -6.92 27.43
CA PHE A 38 4.88 -6.34 26.68
C PHE A 38 5.25 -5.94 25.24
N GLY A 39 6.43 -5.34 25.02
CA GLY A 39 6.87 -4.94 23.68
C GLY A 39 7.20 -6.14 22.80
N ARG A 40 7.89 -7.15 23.36
CA ARG A 40 8.17 -8.40 22.63
C ARG A 40 6.90 -9.15 22.23
N ALA A 41 5.89 -9.18 23.11
CA ALA A 41 4.60 -9.79 22.81
C ALA A 41 3.90 -9.09 21.62
N THR A 42 3.79 -7.75 21.65
CA THR A 42 3.20 -6.98 20.54
C THR A 42 4.01 -7.12 19.25
N ARG A 43 5.35 -7.11 19.32
CA ARG A 43 6.21 -7.35 18.15
C ARG A 43 5.96 -8.74 17.54
N SER A 44 5.81 -9.77 18.36
CA SER A 44 5.53 -11.13 17.88
C SER A 44 4.24 -11.20 17.07
N ILE A 45 3.21 -10.44 17.46
CA ILE A 45 1.94 -10.36 16.73
C ILE A 45 2.17 -9.72 15.35
N ILE A 46 2.86 -8.58 15.29
CA ILE A 46 3.16 -7.89 14.03
C ILE A 46 3.95 -8.79 13.07
N GLU A 47 5.00 -9.46 13.56
CA GLU A 47 5.82 -10.34 12.71
C GLU A 47 5.07 -11.60 12.27
N THR A 48 4.17 -12.13 13.10
CA THR A 48 3.27 -13.23 12.71
C THR A 48 2.32 -12.78 11.59
N SER A 49 1.73 -11.59 11.71
CA SER A 49 0.88 -11.02 10.66
C SER A 49 1.66 -10.77 9.36
N ARG A 50 2.89 -10.25 9.47
CA ARG A 50 3.80 -10.04 8.33
C ARG A 50 4.07 -11.35 7.59
N LYS A 51 4.42 -12.40 8.34
CA LYS A 51 4.67 -13.73 7.76
C LYS A 51 3.44 -14.28 7.05
N LYS A 52 2.26 -14.21 7.68
CA LYS A 52 1.01 -14.67 7.07
C LYS A 52 0.73 -13.96 5.74
N ILE A 53 0.86 -12.63 5.69
CA ILE A 53 0.66 -11.85 4.46
C ILE A 53 1.69 -12.25 3.39
N ALA A 54 2.95 -12.41 3.78
CA ALA A 54 4.01 -12.83 2.87
C ALA A 54 3.73 -14.21 2.25
N ASP A 55 3.28 -15.17 3.07
CA ASP A 55 2.90 -16.51 2.64
C ASP A 55 1.72 -16.45 1.65
N PHE A 56 0.69 -15.63 1.93
CA PHE A 56 -0.45 -15.43 1.00
C PHE A 56 -0.04 -14.82 -0.35
N LEU A 57 0.95 -13.93 -0.35
CA LEU A 57 1.46 -13.27 -1.55
C LEU A 57 2.62 -14.02 -2.22
N ASN A 58 2.99 -15.20 -1.72
CA ASN A 58 4.13 -16.00 -2.17
C ASN A 58 5.45 -15.19 -2.23
N THR A 59 5.73 -14.41 -1.19
CA THR A 59 6.94 -13.57 -1.08
C THR A 59 7.62 -13.75 0.27
N SER A 60 8.82 -13.18 0.44
CA SER A 60 9.51 -13.22 1.73
C SER A 60 8.92 -12.21 2.73
N PRO A 61 8.92 -12.47 4.04
CA PRO A 61 8.47 -11.50 5.04
C PRO A 61 9.23 -10.17 4.98
N GLY A 62 10.49 -10.17 4.56
CA GLY A 62 11.31 -8.97 4.37
C GLY A 62 10.80 -8.02 3.27
N ASN A 63 9.92 -8.49 2.39
CA ASN A 63 9.30 -7.70 1.33
C ASN A 63 7.96 -7.06 1.75
N ILE A 64 7.46 -7.33 2.97
CA ILE A 64 6.18 -6.79 3.45
C ILE A 64 6.44 -5.62 4.39
N PHE A 65 5.95 -4.44 4.01
CA PHE A 65 6.00 -3.21 4.80
C PHE A 65 4.57 -2.76 5.12
N PHE A 66 4.32 -2.41 6.37
CA PHE A 66 3.01 -1.89 6.80
C PHE A 66 3.02 -0.37 6.68
N THR A 67 2.08 0.18 5.92
CA THR A 67 1.77 1.61 5.83
C THR A 67 0.36 1.87 6.34
N SER A 68 -0.05 3.13 6.42
CA SER A 68 -1.42 3.52 6.79
C SER A 68 -2.48 3.21 5.72
N GLY A 69 -2.06 2.90 4.48
CA GLY A 69 -2.96 2.55 3.38
C GLY A 69 -2.29 2.66 2.00
N GLY A 70 -3.09 2.48 0.95
CA GLY A 70 -2.64 2.48 -0.44
C GLY A 70 -1.96 3.78 -0.86
N THR A 71 -2.51 4.94 -0.48
CA THR A 71 -1.93 6.24 -0.84
C THR A 71 -0.51 6.43 -0.33
N GLU A 72 -0.25 6.07 0.94
CA GLU A 72 1.10 6.15 1.51
C GLU A 72 2.04 5.14 0.86
N ALA A 73 1.57 3.91 0.61
CA ALA A 73 2.36 2.87 -0.06
C ALA A 73 2.79 3.28 -1.47
N ASP A 74 1.85 3.79 -2.28
CA ASP A 74 2.13 4.27 -3.64
C ASP A 74 3.13 5.42 -3.61
N ASN A 75 2.95 6.40 -2.71
CA ASN A 75 3.85 7.55 -2.60
C ASN A 75 5.25 7.12 -2.15
N MET A 76 5.35 6.20 -1.21
CA MET A 76 6.64 5.63 -0.77
C MET A 76 7.34 4.94 -1.94
N ALA A 77 6.65 4.03 -2.65
CA ALA A 77 7.22 3.30 -3.77
C ALA A 77 7.70 4.24 -4.90
N ILE A 78 6.88 5.25 -5.25
CA ILE A 78 7.19 6.19 -6.34
C ILE A 78 8.29 7.16 -5.93
N LYS A 79 8.12 7.92 -4.84
CA LYS A 79 9.04 9.00 -4.47
C LYS A 79 10.39 8.46 -4.01
N CYS A 80 10.41 7.42 -3.16
CA CYS A 80 11.66 6.79 -2.74
C CYS A 80 12.29 6.03 -3.89
N GLY A 81 11.52 5.24 -4.65
CA GLY A 81 12.05 4.47 -5.78
C GLY A 81 12.72 5.35 -6.84
N ILE A 82 12.08 6.45 -7.23
CA ILE A 82 12.67 7.39 -8.21
C ILE A 82 13.95 8.01 -7.67
N LYS A 83 13.93 8.51 -6.43
CA LYS A 83 15.08 9.17 -5.81
C LYS A 83 16.25 8.21 -5.61
N ASP A 84 16.02 7.06 -4.99
CA ASP A 84 17.06 6.15 -4.54
C ASP A 84 17.71 5.39 -5.71
N HIS A 85 16.99 5.22 -6.83
CA HIS A 85 17.49 4.58 -8.04
C HIS A 85 17.84 5.55 -9.18
N ASN A 86 17.77 6.87 -8.94
CA ASN A 86 18.03 7.91 -9.96
C ASN A 86 17.23 7.70 -11.26
N ILE A 87 15.96 7.32 -11.13
CA ILE A 87 15.07 7.11 -12.29
C ILE A 87 14.76 8.48 -12.89
N THR A 88 14.95 8.63 -14.20
CA THR A 88 14.70 9.90 -14.92
C THR A 88 13.51 9.82 -15.87
N HIS A 89 12.90 8.65 -16.04
CA HIS A 89 11.74 8.44 -16.89
C HIS A 89 10.78 7.44 -16.23
N ALA A 90 9.54 7.87 -16.01
CA ALA A 90 8.46 7.00 -15.55
C ALA A 90 7.39 6.81 -16.63
N ILE A 91 6.78 5.64 -16.65
CA ILE A 91 5.69 5.28 -17.54
C ILE A 91 4.51 4.83 -16.68
N THR A 92 3.32 5.38 -16.91
CA THR A 92 2.08 5.00 -16.20
C THR A 92 0.87 5.04 -17.13
N SER A 93 -0.32 4.73 -16.63
CA SER A 93 -1.59 4.91 -17.34
C SER A 93 -2.33 6.15 -16.81
N LYS A 94 -3.04 6.86 -17.69
CA LYS A 94 -3.98 7.94 -17.27
C LYS A 94 -5.17 7.41 -16.44
N LEU A 95 -5.39 6.10 -16.43
CA LEU A 95 -6.42 5.44 -15.63
C LEU A 95 -5.97 5.11 -14.19
N SER A 96 -4.69 5.35 -13.86
CA SER A 96 -4.18 5.09 -12.52
C SER A 96 -4.87 5.97 -11.47
N HIS A 97 -4.96 5.47 -10.24
CA HIS A 97 -5.52 6.22 -9.12
C HIS A 97 -4.72 7.51 -8.86
N HIS A 98 -5.36 8.53 -8.29
CA HIS A 98 -4.72 9.82 -7.96
C HIS A 98 -3.48 9.68 -7.06
N ALA A 99 -3.44 8.65 -6.22
CA ALA A 99 -2.28 8.32 -5.40
C ALA A 99 -1.01 8.00 -6.22
N VAL A 100 -1.16 7.59 -7.47
CA VAL A 100 -0.06 7.32 -8.42
C VAL A 100 0.18 8.53 -9.33
N LEU A 101 -0.89 9.11 -9.89
CA LEU A 101 -0.76 10.21 -10.86
C LEU A 101 -0.16 11.46 -10.24
N HIS A 102 -0.70 11.92 -9.10
CA HIS A 102 -0.26 13.18 -8.48
C HIS A 102 1.24 13.21 -8.13
N PRO A 103 1.83 12.18 -7.47
CA PRO A 103 3.26 12.22 -7.20
C PRO A 103 4.12 12.17 -8.47
N LEU A 104 3.70 11.47 -9.52
CA LEU A 104 4.42 11.43 -10.80
C LEU A 104 4.37 12.79 -11.52
N GLU A 105 3.20 13.43 -11.56
CA GLU A 105 3.03 14.76 -12.14
C GLU A 105 3.83 15.83 -11.36
N GLU A 106 3.89 15.74 -10.03
CA GLU A 106 4.72 16.61 -9.19
C GLU A 106 6.20 16.48 -9.55
N LEU A 107 6.67 15.24 -9.72
CA LEU A 107 8.06 14.95 -10.10
C LEU A 107 8.37 15.37 -11.54
N GLU A 108 7.42 15.27 -12.46
CA GLU A 108 7.56 15.79 -13.82
C GLU A 108 7.62 17.33 -13.83
N LYS A 109 6.69 18.00 -13.14
CA LYS A 109 6.63 19.47 -13.05
C LYS A 109 7.89 20.07 -12.44
N SER A 110 8.53 19.36 -11.51
CA SER A 110 9.81 19.75 -10.91
C SER A 110 11.04 19.41 -11.76
N GLY A 111 10.86 18.75 -12.91
CA GLY A 111 11.93 18.39 -13.83
C GLY A 111 12.79 17.21 -13.38
N VAL A 112 12.36 16.46 -12.36
CA VAL A 112 13.09 15.29 -11.84
C VAL A 112 12.99 14.12 -12.82
N ILE A 113 11.82 13.95 -13.42
CA ILE A 113 11.56 12.88 -14.38
C ILE A 113 10.87 13.42 -15.64
N LYS A 114 11.01 12.67 -16.74
CA LYS A 114 10.03 12.66 -17.81
C LYS A 114 8.88 11.72 -17.42
N LEU A 115 7.63 12.09 -17.68
CA LEU A 115 6.49 11.20 -17.54
C LEU A 115 5.96 10.82 -18.92
N SER A 116 5.54 9.57 -19.09
CA SER A 116 4.89 9.11 -20.31
C SER A 116 3.69 8.23 -19.96
N TYR A 117 2.68 8.28 -20.82
CA TYR A 117 1.44 7.56 -20.61
C TYR A 117 1.29 6.47 -21.66
N VAL A 118 0.90 5.28 -21.23
CA VAL A 118 0.51 4.20 -22.14
C VAL A 118 -0.87 4.48 -22.73
N GLU A 119 -1.06 4.10 -23.99
CA GLU A 119 -2.35 4.18 -24.67
C GLU A 119 -3.33 3.16 -24.08
N VAL A 120 -4.60 3.53 -24.03
CA VAL A 120 -5.69 2.69 -23.53
C VAL A 120 -6.78 2.58 -24.59
N ASN A 121 -7.34 1.38 -24.75
CA ASN A 121 -8.46 1.17 -25.67
C ASN A 121 -9.80 1.59 -25.03
N GLU A 122 -10.87 1.56 -25.83
CA GLU A 122 -12.23 1.92 -25.40
C GLU A 122 -12.78 1.06 -24.25
N LYS A 123 -12.16 -0.09 -23.96
CA LYS A 123 -12.50 -0.98 -22.84
C LYS A 123 -11.68 -0.69 -21.58
N GLY A 124 -10.84 0.36 -21.59
CA GLY A 124 -9.96 0.72 -20.48
C GLY A 124 -8.75 -0.21 -20.33
N GLN A 125 -8.39 -0.98 -21.36
CA GLN A 125 -7.24 -1.88 -21.33
C GLN A 125 -6.01 -1.18 -21.90
N VAL A 126 -4.86 -1.35 -21.25
CA VAL A 126 -3.58 -0.86 -21.73
C VAL A 126 -3.19 -1.57 -23.04
N SER A 127 -2.79 -0.80 -24.05
CA SER A 127 -2.17 -1.34 -25.26
C SER A 127 -0.76 -1.83 -24.95
N LEU A 128 -0.52 -3.12 -25.17
CA LEU A 128 0.82 -3.74 -25.04
C LEU A 128 1.62 -3.68 -26.35
N SER A 129 0.98 -3.26 -27.43
CA SER A 129 1.62 -3.04 -28.73
C SER A 129 2.40 -1.72 -28.71
N ASN A 130 3.72 -1.82 -28.96
CA ASN A 130 4.62 -0.69 -29.19
C ASN A 130 4.37 -0.04 -30.55
#